data_AF-A0A929U7X9-F1
#
_entry.id   AF-A0A929U7X9-F1
#
_cell.length_a   1.000
_cell.length_b   1.000
_cell.length_c   1.000
_cell.angle_alpha   90.00
_cell.angle_beta   90.00
_cell.angle_gamma   90.00
#
_symmetry.space_group_name_H-M   'P 1'
#
loop_
_entity.id
_entity.type
_entity.pdbx_description
1 polymer ?
#
loop_
_entity_poly.entity_id
_entity_poly.type
_entity_poly.pdbx_seq_one_letter_code
_entity_poly.pdbx_strand_id
1 'polypeptide(L)'
;MNSVIKGAGYILAHVPEMVIHNGTTQTTERIVNPDSEYLKQLGSHLRSYEDCVSYWPNQVYIGNATPEELAEVEFPYYDKKKEGACRYGQFGEIMPEDEFLLLGQTCDVFEVYFLEKGFVEATREKFGKNPIITEEIKSRVLDGIELSEIENFVNNEKAEGLYHDGKLVGCVKRAHDIDVNLSAEVMHENIMNKATGVLSILYGVKNAGIDKDDVEYVIDCSEEACGDMNQRGGGNFAKAAAEIAGLNKATGSDARGFCAGPSHAMIEAASLVKAGAFKCVAVIGGGCTAKLGMNGKNHVEKNMPALEDCLGGFCVIVSENDGVSPEINLDILGRHTVGTGSAPQNVIGSLVADPLERNGMKITDIDKYSPEMQNPDITKPAGAGDVPLANYKMIAALAVKKGDLEKKDLANFAKDHGLTGFAPTQGHIPSGVPYVGFARLDI
;
A
#
# COMPACT_ATOMS: atom_id res chain seq x y z
N MET A 1 4.78 -18.52 -23.55
CA MET A 1 4.86 -17.06 -23.77
C MET A 1 5.07 -16.42 -22.41
N ASN A 2 5.81 -15.30 -22.29
CA ASN A 2 5.89 -14.61 -21.00
C ASN A 2 4.50 -14.08 -20.60
N SER A 3 4.27 -13.87 -19.32
CA SER A 3 3.12 -13.11 -18.83
C SER A 3 3.35 -11.62 -19.05
N VAL A 4 2.30 -10.82 -19.08
CA VAL A 4 2.37 -9.35 -19.25
C VAL A 4 1.70 -8.63 -18.10
N ILE A 5 2.05 -7.35 -17.92
CA ILE A 5 1.38 -6.44 -16.99
C ILE A 5 0.28 -5.70 -17.75
N LYS A 6 -0.98 -6.08 -17.51
CA LYS A 6 -2.14 -5.54 -18.23
C LYS A 6 -2.61 -4.19 -17.70
N GLY A 7 -2.49 -3.96 -16.39
CA GLY A 7 -2.86 -2.72 -15.73
C GLY A 7 -2.40 -2.67 -14.28
N ALA A 8 -2.43 -1.47 -13.70
CA ALA A 8 -2.10 -1.22 -12.30
C ALA A 8 -3.11 -0.24 -11.68
N GLY A 9 -3.40 -0.42 -10.40
CA GLY A 9 -4.19 0.48 -9.57
C GLY A 9 -3.44 0.84 -8.30
N TYR A 10 -3.44 2.11 -7.92
CA TYR A 10 -2.76 2.62 -6.71
C TYR A 10 -3.67 3.57 -5.95
N ILE A 11 -3.91 3.29 -4.67
CA ILE A 11 -4.88 4.03 -3.86
C ILE A 11 -4.26 4.49 -2.55
N LEU A 12 -4.78 5.59 -2.03
CA LEU A 12 -4.52 6.07 -0.68
C LEU A 12 -5.85 6.30 0.01
N ALA A 13 -6.03 5.81 1.23
CA ALA A 13 -7.10 6.24 2.11
C ALA A 13 -6.49 7.15 3.18
N HIS A 14 -6.89 8.43 3.20
CA HIS A 14 -6.44 9.39 4.21
C HIS A 14 -7.21 9.11 5.50
N VAL A 15 -6.49 8.72 6.56
CA VAL A 15 -7.06 8.23 7.83
C VAL A 15 -6.37 8.87 9.05
N PRO A 16 -6.44 10.21 9.20
CA PRO A 16 -5.70 10.93 10.23
C PRO A 16 -6.08 10.49 11.65
N GLU A 17 -7.32 10.08 11.91
CA GLU A 17 -7.72 9.60 13.24
C GLU A 17 -7.12 8.23 13.57
N MET A 18 -6.99 7.36 12.56
CA MET A 18 -6.33 6.06 12.75
C MET A 18 -4.85 6.18 13.11
N VAL A 19 -4.19 7.30 12.77
CA VAL A 19 -2.84 7.61 13.25
C VAL A 19 -2.81 7.72 14.77
N ILE A 20 -3.79 8.41 15.36
CA ILE A 20 -3.88 8.60 16.81
C ILE A 20 -4.22 7.28 17.50
N HIS A 21 -5.20 6.55 16.94
CA HIS A 21 -5.86 5.46 17.64
C HIS A 21 -5.26 4.08 17.36
N ASN A 22 -4.70 3.84 16.17
CA ASN A 22 -4.38 2.48 15.71
C ASN A 22 -2.91 2.29 15.30
N GLY A 23 -2.15 3.37 15.11
CA GLY A 23 -0.71 3.29 14.85
C GLY A 23 0.07 2.66 16.01
N THR A 24 1.00 1.73 15.71
CA THR A 24 1.72 0.97 16.76
C THR A 24 2.54 1.88 17.67
N THR A 25 3.14 2.94 17.12
CA THR A 25 3.91 3.91 17.90
C THR A 25 3.03 4.62 18.93
N GLN A 26 1.81 4.97 18.55
CA GLN A 26 0.85 5.72 19.36
C GLN A 26 0.19 4.83 20.41
N THR A 27 -0.25 3.63 20.01
CA THR A 27 -0.84 2.66 20.94
C THR A 27 0.18 2.20 21.99
N THR A 28 1.43 1.93 21.58
CA THR A 28 2.52 1.59 22.51
C THR A 28 2.85 2.75 23.45
N GLU A 29 2.98 3.98 22.93
CA GLU A 29 3.25 5.15 23.77
C GLU A 29 2.11 5.38 24.77
N ARG A 30 0.85 5.17 24.37
CA ARG A 30 -0.31 5.34 25.26
C ARG A 30 -0.28 4.36 26.44
N ILE A 31 0.23 3.15 26.23
CA ILE A 31 0.40 2.14 27.28
C ILE A 31 1.56 2.50 28.21
N VAL A 32 2.70 2.91 27.65
CA VAL A 32 3.95 3.10 28.40
C VAL A 32 4.04 4.48 29.06
N ASN A 33 3.49 5.51 28.41
CA ASN A 33 3.59 6.92 28.81
C ASN A 33 2.35 7.71 28.30
N PRO A 34 1.16 7.49 28.89
CA PRO A 34 -0.10 8.08 28.43
C PRO A 34 -0.10 9.61 28.42
N ASP A 35 0.70 10.26 29.28
CA ASP A 35 0.80 11.72 29.39
C ASP A 35 1.96 12.31 28.57
N SER A 36 2.52 11.54 27.63
CA SER A 36 3.66 12.00 26.82
C SER A 36 3.36 13.29 26.07
N GLU A 37 4.37 14.16 25.98
CA GLU A 37 4.27 15.39 25.20
C GLU A 37 4.00 15.09 23.72
N TYR A 38 4.54 13.98 23.22
CA TYR A 38 4.28 13.50 21.88
C TYR A 38 2.78 13.27 21.61
N LEU A 39 2.08 12.51 22.46
CA LEU A 39 0.66 12.23 22.26
C LEU A 39 -0.19 13.50 22.35
N LYS A 40 0.18 14.44 23.23
CA LYS A 40 -0.51 15.73 23.38
C LYS A 40 -0.36 16.62 22.14
N GLN A 41 0.81 16.58 21.50
CA GLN A 41 1.09 17.40 20.31
C GLN A 41 0.60 16.74 19.02
N LEU A 42 0.62 15.41 18.90
CA LEU A 42 0.36 14.68 17.65
C LEU A 42 -0.88 15.19 16.88
N GLY A 43 -1.99 15.46 17.58
CA GLY A 43 -3.22 15.96 16.96
C GLY A 43 -3.04 17.24 16.14
N SER A 44 -2.17 18.17 16.57
CA SER A 44 -1.89 19.40 15.81
C SER A 44 -0.94 19.20 14.62
N HIS A 45 -0.38 17.99 14.46
CA HIS A 45 0.48 17.62 13.34
C HIS A 45 -0.24 16.76 12.29
N LEU A 46 -1.50 16.38 12.52
CA LEU A 46 -2.30 15.71 11.50
C LEU A 46 -2.61 16.66 10.35
N ARG A 47 -2.66 16.11 9.14
CA ARG A 47 -2.96 16.87 7.93
C ARG A 47 -4.45 16.96 7.69
N SER A 48 -4.87 18.06 7.07
CA SER A 48 -6.18 18.14 6.44
C SER A 48 -6.23 17.23 5.21
N TYR A 49 -7.43 16.85 4.78
CA TYR A 49 -7.60 16.10 3.53
C TYR A 49 -7.07 16.88 2.33
N GLU A 50 -7.25 18.20 2.29
CA GLU A 50 -6.74 19.06 1.23
C GLU A 50 -5.21 19.09 1.18
N ASP A 51 -4.54 19.12 2.33
CA ASP A 51 -3.08 19.04 2.39
C ASP A 51 -2.57 17.66 1.97
N CYS A 52 -3.28 16.59 2.35
CA CYS A 52 -2.98 15.23 1.89
C CYS A 52 -3.14 15.08 0.36
N VAL A 53 -4.21 15.62 -0.21
CA VAL A 53 -4.46 15.59 -1.67
C VAL A 53 -3.43 16.43 -2.41
N SER A 54 -3.11 17.62 -1.93
CA SER A 54 -2.15 18.52 -2.60
C SER A 54 -0.68 18.16 -2.40
N TYR A 55 -0.39 17.13 -1.61
CA TYR A 55 0.96 16.63 -1.37
C TYR A 55 1.55 15.96 -2.62
N TRP A 56 2.70 16.45 -3.07
CA TRP A 56 3.36 16.02 -4.30
C TRP A 56 3.57 14.50 -4.41
N PRO A 57 4.19 13.81 -3.43
CA PRO A 57 4.36 12.35 -3.48
C PRO A 57 3.04 11.57 -3.60
N ASN A 58 1.96 12.01 -2.94
CA ASN A 58 0.65 11.37 -3.06
C ASN A 58 0.08 11.50 -4.48
N GLN A 59 0.28 12.66 -5.12
CA GLN A 59 -0.15 12.89 -6.50
C GLN A 59 0.65 12.07 -7.50
N VAL A 60 1.95 11.83 -7.26
CA VAL A 60 2.73 10.87 -8.04
C VAL A 60 2.19 9.45 -7.83
N TYR A 61 1.91 9.05 -6.59
CA TYR A 61 1.44 7.70 -6.29
C TYR A 61 0.15 7.32 -7.04
N ILE A 62 -0.80 8.25 -7.17
CA ILE A 62 -2.05 8.02 -7.93
C ILE A 62 -1.94 8.33 -9.44
N GLY A 63 -0.77 8.78 -9.92
CA GLY A 63 -0.49 9.00 -11.35
C GLY A 63 -0.92 10.36 -11.92
N ASN A 64 -0.98 11.41 -11.09
CA ASN A 64 -1.23 12.80 -11.53
C ASN A 64 0.05 13.62 -11.78
N ALA A 65 1.20 13.05 -11.44
CA ALA A 65 2.53 13.54 -11.77
C ALA A 65 3.46 12.34 -11.95
N THR A 66 4.60 12.54 -12.61
CA THR A 66 5.63 11.49 -12.77
C THR A 66 6.73 11.58 -11.71
N PRO A 67 7.48 10.49 -11.46
CA PRO A 67 8.67 10.52 -10.60
C PRO A 67 9.73 11.55 -11.07
N GLU A 68 9.84 11.79 -12.38
CA GLU A 68 10.72 12.78 -12.98
C GLU A 68 10.25 14.21 -12.66
N GLU A 69 8.95 14.49 -12.76
CA GLU A 69 8.41 15.79 -12.36
C GLU A 69 8.66 16.07 -10.87
N LEU A 70 8.52 15.05 -10.01
CA LEU A 70 8.85 15.15 -8.58
C LEU A 70 10.34 15.42 -8.34
N ALA A 71 11.22 14.89 -9.18
CA ALA A 71 12.67 15.10 -9.06
C ALA A 71 13.06 16.59 -9.25
N GLU A 72 12.24 17.36 -9.98
CA GLU A 72 12.43 18.79 -10.20
C GLU A 72 11.83 19.66 -9.07
N VAL A 73 11.07 19.07 -8.14
CA VAL A 73 10.54 19.76 -6.96
C VAL A 73 11.63 19.88 -5.90
N GLU A 74 11.84 21.09 -5.38
CA GLU A 74 12.78 21.31 -4.29
C GLU A 74 12.33 20.54 -3.03
N PHE A 75 13.23 19.71 -2.49
CA PHE A 75 13.03 19.01 -1.23
C PHE A 75 13.21 19.98 -0.03
N PRO A 76 12.40 19.89 1.05
CA PRO A 76 11.37 18.88 1.32
C PRO A 76 10.07 19.10 0.53
N TYR A 77 9.26 18.05 0.37
CA TYR A 77 8.02 18.13 -0.40
C TYR A 77 6.81 18.50 0.48
N TYR A 78 6.85 18.21 1.77
CA TYR A 78 5.71 18.37 2.69
C TYR A 78 5.27 19.82 2.89
N ASP A 79 6.13 20.78 2.56
CA ASP A 79 5.82 22.21 2.60
C ASP A 79 5.48 22.79 1.22
N LYS A 80 5.39 21.94 0.19
CA LYS A 80 5.02 22.29 -1.19
C LYS A 80 3.68 21.68 -1.56
N LYS A 81 2.93 22.39 -2.40
CA LYS A 81 1.66 21.93 -2.94
C LYS A 81 1.77 21.71 -4.44
N LYS A 82 1.22 20.61 -4.94
CA LYS A 82 1.06 20.39 -6.37
C LYS A 82 -0.11 21.21 -6.89
N GLU A 83 0.14 22.13 -7.81
CA GLU A 83 -0.93 22.86 -8.48
C GLU A 83 -1.80 21.90 -9.32
N GLY A 84 -3.11 22.13 -9.30
CA GLY A 84 -4.08 21.25 -9.96
C GLY A 84 -4.18 19.85 -9.37
N ALA A 85 -3.73 19.64 -8.12
CA ALA A 85 -3.91 18.37 -7.42
C ALA A 85 -5.39 17.97 -7.39
N CYS A 86 -5.64 16.68 -7.58
CA CYS A 86 -6.98 16.11 -7.61
C CYS A 86 -7.05 14.84 -6.78
N ARG A 87 -8.23 14.57 -6.23
CA ARG A 87 -8.55 13.30 -5.56
C ARG A 87 -8.32 12.10 -6.49
N TYR A 88 -8.69 12.21 -7.76
CA TYR A 88 -8.60 11.13 -8.73
C TYR A 88 -7.36 11.31 -9.60
N GLY A 89 -6.69 10.20 -9.94
CA GLY A 89 -5.58 10.18 -10.88
C GLY A 89 -5.65 9.00 -11.84
N GLN A 90 -4.63 8.89 -12.69
CA GLN A 90 -4.58 7.86 -13.72
C GLN A 90 -4.62 6.44 -13.13
N PHE A 91 -3.95 6.21 -12.00
CA PHE A 91 -3.87 4.89 -11.38
C PHE A 91 -4.89 4.67 -10.27
N GLY A 92 -5.40 5.71 -9.62
CA GLY A 92 -6.40 5.52 -8.57
C GLY A 92 -6.90 6.80 -7.93
N GLU A 93 -7.05 6.79 -6.60
CA GLU A 93 -7.56 7.95 -5.85
C GLU A 93 -6.97 8.08 -4.45
N ILE A 94 -7.19 9.26 -3.87
CA ILE A 94 -7.01 9.53 -2.44
C ILE A 94 -8.41 9.63 -1.81
N MET A 95 -8.90 8.56 -1.20
CA MET A 95 -10.20 8.51 -0.55
C MET A 95 -10.17 9.25 0.81
N PRO A 96 -11.14 10.12 1.12
CA PRO A 96 -11.25 10.74 2.43
C PRO A 96 -11.70 9.74 3.51
N GLU A 97 -11.41 10.05 4.78
CA GLU A 97 -11.67 9.16 5.92
C GLU A 97 -13.14 8.79 6.06
N ASP A 98 -14.05 9.76 5.84
CA ASP A 98 -15.50 9.53 5.95
C ASP A 98 -15.99 8.44 4.98
N GLU A 99 -15.63 8.57 3.70
CA GLU A 99 -15.95 7.58 2.68
C GLU A 99 -15.23 6.24 2.90
N PHE A 100 -14.00 6.27 3.42
CA PHE A 100 -13.24 5.05 3.69
C PHE A 100 -13.84 4.23 4.85
N LEU A 101 -14.38 4.87 5.89
CA LEU A 101 -15.11 4.18 6.95
C LEU A 101 -16.37 3.47 6.41
N LEU A 102 -17.08 4.08 5.46
CA LEU A 102 -18.19 3.41 4.76
C LEU A 102 -17.70 2.22 3.93
N LEU A 103 -16.57 2.34 3.22
CA LEU A 103 -15.96 1.21 2.50
C LEU A 103 -15.60 0.06 3.47
N GLY A 104 -15.05 0.39 4.64
CA GLY A 104 -14.80 -0.54 5.73
C GLY A 104 -16.06 -1.31 6.14
N GLN A 105 -17.18 -0.61 6.32
CA GLN A 105 -18.47 -1.25 6.63
C GLN A 105 -18.89 -2.24 5.54
N THR A 106 -18.74 -1.91 4.26
CA THR A 106 -19.10 -2.84 3.17
C THR A 106 -18.26 -4.11 3.15
N CYS A 107 -17.06 -4.07 3.74
CA CYS A 107 -16.14 -5.18 3.82
C CYS A 107 -16.44 -6.12 5.00
N ASP A 108 -17.26 -5.70 5.96
CA ASP A 108 -17.67 -6.55 7.07
C ASP A 108 -18.68 -7.61 6.61
N VAL A 109 -18.36 -8.86 6.95
CA VAL A 109 -19.21 -10.04 6.70
C VAL A 109 -19.47 -10.82 7.99
N PHE A 110 -18.97 -10.31 9.12
CA PHE A 110 -19.05 -10.94 10.44
C PHE A 110 -19.92 -10.16 11.42
N GLU A 111 -20.49 -9.03 10.99
CA GLU A 111 -21.34 -8.15 11.82
C GLU A 111 -20.62 -7.68 13.09
N VAL A 112 -19.37 -7.25 12.91
CA VAL A 112 -18.53 -6.69 13.97
C VAL A 112 -18.24 -5.21 13.77
N TYR A 113 -18.49 -4.65 12.58
CA TYR A 113 -18.20 -3.26 12.23
C TYR A 113 -19.48 -2.43 12.20
N PHE A 114 -19.59 -1.49 13.11
CA PHE A 114 -20.78 -0.65 13.25
C PHE A 114 -20.40 0.82 13.09
N LEU A 115 -21.22 1.55 12.34
CA LEU A 115 -21.13 3.00 12.20
C LEU A 115 -22.37 3.65 12.83
N GLU A 116 -22.18 4.89 13.27
CA GLU A 116 -23.25 5.72 13.82
C GLU A 116 -24.21 6.12 12.69
N LYS A 117 -25.51 6.08 12.99
CA LYS A 117 -26.57 6.32 12.00
C LYS A 117 -26.48 7.68 11.31
N GLY A 118 -26.34 8.76 12.08
CA GLY A 118 -26.19 10.11 11.53
C GLY A 118 -24.95 10.28 10.66
N PHE A 119 -23.85 9.62 11.02
CA PHE A 119 -22.63 9.58 10.22
C PHE A 119 -22.84 8.87 8.88
N VAL A 120 -23.51 7.71 8.88
CA VAL A 120 -23.88 7.02 7.63
C VAL A 120 -24.78 7.90 6.78
N GLU A 121 -25.84 8.47 7.35
CA GLU A 121 -26.79 9.35 6.64
C GLU A 121 -26.08 10.55 5.99
N ALA A 122 -25.10 11.14 6.68
CA ALA A 122 -24.36 12.29 6.19
C ALA A 122 -23.34 11.96 5.06
N THR A 123 -22.85 10.72 5.01
CA THR A 123 -21.73 10.32 4.13
C THR A 123 -22.16 9.46 2.95
N ARG A 124 -23.27 8.72 3.07
CA ARG A 124 -23.76 7.75 2.08
C ARG A 124 -23.86 8.33 0.66
N GLU A 125 -24.37 9.55 0.52
CA GLU A 125 -24.50 10.19 -0.79
C GLU A 125 -23.13 10.49 -1.42
N LYS A 126 -22.16 10.96 -0.63
CA LYS A 126 -20.79 11.26 -1.12
C LYS A 126 -20.10 9.97 -1.56
N PHE A 127 -20.15 8.94 -0.72
CA PHE A 127 -19.61 7.61 -1.03
C PHE A 127 -20.22 7.03 -2.31
N GLY A 128 -21.54 7.14 -2.47
CA GLY A 128 -22.24 6.68 -3.66
C GLY A 128 -21.95 7.47 -4.95
N LYS A 129 -21.40 8.69 -4.85
CA LYS A 129 -20.96 9.51 -6.00
C LYS A 129 -19.54 9.16 -6.46
N ASN A 130 -18.76 8.44 -5.66
CA ASN A 130 -17.45 8.00 -6.09
C ASN A 130 -17.61 7.04 -7.30
N PRO A 131 -17.03 7.37 -8.47
CA PRO A 131 -17.26 6.64 -9.71
C PRO A 131 -16.72 5.20 -9.70
N ILE A 132 -15.82 4.85 -8.77
CA ILE A 132 -15.32 3.48 -8.66
C ILE A 132 -16.26 2.57 -7.84
N ILE A 133 -17.13 3.16 -7.02
CA ILE A 133 -18.03 2.43 -6.13
C ILE A 133 -19.24 1.94 -6.92
N THR A 134 -19.32 0.61 -7.07
CA THR A 134 -20.40 -0.09 -7.77
C THR A 134 -21.71 -0.12 -6.98
N GLU A 135 -22.85 -0.35 -7.65
CA GLU A 135 -24.15 -0.47 -6.99
C GLU A 135 -24.18 -1.65 -6.01
N GLU A 136 -23.47 -2.74 -6.32
CA GLU A 136 -23.31 -3.89 -5.42
C GLU A 136 -22.65 -3.45 -4.11
N ILE A 137 -21.58 -2.64 -4.16
CA ILE A 137 -20.90 -2.13 -2.95
C ILE A 137 -21.82 -1.15 -2.20
N LYS A 138 -22.50 -0.24 -2.91
CA LYS A 138 -23.47 0.71 -2.28
C LYS A 138 -24.56 -0.04 -1.50
N SER A 139 -25.04 -1.15 -2.04
CA SER A 139 -26.09 -1.97 -1.42
C SER A 139 -25.67 -2.62 -0.10
N ARG A 140 -24.37 -2.72 0.18
CA ARG A 140 -23.81 -3.30 1.42
C ARG A 140 -23.69 -2.27 2.56
N VAL A 141 -23.89 -0.99 2.29
CA VAL A 141 -23.83 0.06 3.32
C VAL A 141 -25.10 -0.01 4.18
N LEU A 142 -24.95 -0.36 5.45
CA LEU A 142 -26.02 -0.47 6.44
C LEU A 142 -26.38 0.90 7.01
N ASP A 143 -27.60 1.07 7.53
CA ASP A 143 -28.10 2.38 8.03
C ASP A 143 -27.38 2.90 9.28
N GLY A 144 -26.52 2.09 9.91
CA GLY A 144 -25.87 2.42 11.17
C GLY A 144 -26.74 2.15 12.39
N ILE A 145 -26.17 2.36 13.57
CA ILE A 145 -26.81 2.16 14.87
C ILE A 145 -26.75 3.44 15.72
N GLU A 146 -27.48 3.46 16.83
CA GLU A 146 -27.49 4.63 17.72
C GLU A 146 -26.13 4.83 18.39
N LEU A 147 -25.69 6.09 18.54
CA LEU A 147 -24.41 6.43 19.17
C LEU A 147 -24.28 5.83 20.58
N SER A 148 -25.36 5.76 21.34
CA SER A 148 -25.38 5.17 22.69
C SER A 148 -25.05 3.68 22.70
N GLU A 149 -25.38 2.94 21.63
CA GLU A 149 -25.00 1.53 21.47
C GLU A 149 -23.51 1.40 21.19
N ILE A 150 -22.95 2.27 20.32
CA ILE A 150 -21.51 2.34 20.04
C ILE A 150 -20.74 2.69 21.32
N GLU A 151 -21.18 3.70 22.06
CA GLU A 151 -20.58 4.07 23.35
C GLU A 151 -20.61 2.91 24.35
N ASN A 152 -21.70 2.12 24.38
CA ASN A 152 -21.77 0.94 25.21
C ASN A 152 -20.74 -0.12 24.76
N PHE A 153 -20.62 -0.40 23.46
CA PHE A 153 -19.65 -1.36 22.95
C PHE A 153 -18.20 -0.97 23.28
N VAL A 154 -17.85 0.31 23.11
CA VAL A 154 -16.50 0.81 23.39
C VAL A 154 -16.20 0.80 24.89
N ASN A 155 -17.09 1.39 25.71
CA ASN A 155 -16.83 1.60 27.13
C ASN A 155 -16.98 0.32 27.97
N ASN A 156 -17.90 -0.57 27.60
CA ASN A 156 -18.26 -1.73 28.43
C ASN A 156 -17.87 -3.08 27.80
N GLU A 157 -17.78 -3.18 26.47
CA GLU A 157 -17.53 -4.45 25.76
C GLU A 157 -16.16 -4.54 25.09
N LYS A 158 -15.30 -3.53 25.29
CA LYS A 158 -13.94 -3.46 24.73
C LYS A 158 -13.92 -3.52 23.20
N ALA A 159 -14.90 -2.89 22.56
CA ALA A 159 -14.82 -2.64 21.12
C ALA A 159 -13.78 -1.54 20.83
N GLU A 160 -13.14 -1.63 19.67
CA GLU A 160 -12.24 -0.61 19.16
C GLU A 160 -13.08 0.55 18.60
N GLY A 161 -12.81 1.78 19.01
CA GLY A 161 -13.57 2.94 18.54
C GLY A 161 -13.12 3.40 17.15
N LEU A 162 -14.07 3.84 16.33
CA LEU A 162 -13.81 4.47 15.04
C LEU A 162 -14.08 5.97 15.18
N TYR A 163 -13.16 6.79 14.68
CA TYR A 163 -13.20 8.24 14.88
C TYR A 163 -13.13 8.99 13.56
N HIS A 164 -13.79 10.16 13.51
CA HIS A 164 -13.72 11.13 12.42
C HIS A 164 -13.85 12.53 13.01
N ASP A 165 -12.93 13.45 12.67
CA ASP A 165 -12.84 14.80 13.25
C ASP A 165 -12.88 14.80 14.79
N GLY A 166 -12.13 13.88 15.41
CA GLY A 166 -12.05 13.69 16.86
C GLY A 166 -13.34 13.18 17.53
N LYS A 167 -14.35 12.75 16.78
CA LYS A 167 -15.63 12.24 17.31
C LYS A 167 -15.73 10.74 17.08
N LEU A 168 -16.28 10.03 18.06
CA LEU A 168 -16.65 8.63 17.93
C LEU A 168 -17.80 8.50 16.92
N VAL A 169 -17.56 7.79 15.82
CA VAL A 169 -18.53 7.59 14.71
C VAL A 169 -18.81 6.12 14.43
N GLY A 170 -18.23 5.20 15.21
CA GLY A 170 -18.42 3.78 15.04
C GLY A 170 -17.57 2.95 15.99
N CYS A 171 -17.65 1.63 15.84
CA CYS A 171 -16.77 0.71 16.55
C CYS A 171 -16.57 -0.60 15.77
N VAL A 172 -15.49 -1.29 16.09
CA VAL A 172 -15.24 -2.68 15.69
C VAL A 172 -15.27 -3.56 16.94
N LYS A 173 -16.15 -4.54 16.96
CA LYS A 173 -16.23 -5.53 18.04
C LYS A 173 -15.21 -6.63 17.83
N ARG A 174 -14.87 -7.32 18.91
CA ARG A 174 -14.18 -8.61 18.83
C ARG A 174 -15.07 -9.62 18.07
N ALA A 175 -14.48 -10.46 17.24
CA ALA A 175 -15.20 -11.57 16.59
C ALA A 175 -15.23 -12.84 17.47
N HIS A 176 -14.48 -12.87 18.57
CA HIS A 176 -14.53 -13.95 19.56
C HIS A 176 -14.16 -13.45 20.96
N ASP A 177 -14.73 -14.05 22.00
CA ASP A 177 -14.57 -13.58 23.39
C ASP A 177 -13.17 -13.76 23.96
N ILE A 178 -12.45 -14.79 23.50
CA ILE A 178 -11.19 -15.26 24.09
C ILE A 178 -10.04 -15.26 23.06
N ASP A 179 -10.35 -15.29 21.76
CA ASP A 179 -9.31 -15.45 20.76
C ASP A 179 -8.63 -14.11 20.51
N VAL A 180 -7.35 -14.02 20.85
CA VAL A 180 -6.58 -12.79 20.66
C VAL A 180 -6.39 -12.45 19.18
N ASN A 181 -6.48 -13.43 18.27
CA ASN A 181 -6.40 -13.17 16.82
C ASN A 181 -7.75 -12.69 16.25
N LEU A 182 -8.80 -12.68 17.06
CA LEU A 182 -10.13 -12.17 16.73
C LEU A 182 -10.53 -11.04 17.70
N SER A 183 -9.55 -10.35 18.28
CA SER A 183 -9.76 -9.15 19.10
C SER A 183 -10.30 -8.00 18.23
N ALA A 184 -10.87 -6.99 18.87
CA ALA A 184 -11.41 -5.82 18.17
C ALA A 184 -10.35 -5.12 17.31
N GLU A 185 -9.12 -5.01 17.83
CA GLU A 185 -7.97 -4.38 17.17
C GLU A 185 -7.54 -5.17 15.93
N VAL A 186 -7.47 -6.51 16.04
CA VAL A 186 -7.11 -7.37 14.89
C VAL A 186 -8.22 -7.36 13.84
N MET A 187 -9.49 -7.38 14.25
CA MET A 187 -10.60 -7.26 13.31
C MET A 187 -10.61 -5.90 12.61
N HIS A 188 -10.31 -4.82 13.32
CA HIS A 188 -10.16 -3.49 12.74
C HIS A 188 -9.07 -3.47 11.66
N GLU A 189 -7.86 -3.94 12.00
CA GLU A 189 -6.73 -3.99 11.05
C GLU A 189 -7.06 -4.85 9.81
N ASN A 190 -7.67 -6.02 10.02
CA ASN A 190 -8.09 -6.90 8.92
C ASN A 190 -9.11 -6.22 7.99
N ILE A 191 -10.08 -5.47 8.54
CA ILE A 191 -11.07 -4.76 7.73
C ILE A 191 -10.45 -3.60 6.96
N MET A 192 -9.52 -2.84 7.56
CA MET A 192 -8.83 -1.73 6.89
C MET A 192 -7.93 -2.21 5.76
N ASN A 193 -7.20 -3.31 5.97
CA ASN A 193 -6.45 -3.99 4.93
C ASN A 193 -7.38 -4.46 3.79
N LYS A 194 -8.46 -5.16 4.14
CA LYS A 194 -9.44 -5.64 3.16
C LYS A 194 -10.03 -4.49 2.34
N ALA A 195 -10.45 -3.40 2.98
CA ALA A 195 -11.06 -2.24 2.32
C ALA A 195 -10.12 -1.56 1.32
N THR A 196 -8.86 -1.33 1.70
CA THR A 196 -7.84 -0.81 0.78
C THR A 196 -7.52 -1.79 -0.35
N GLY A 197 -7.48 -3.10 -0.08
CA GLY A 197 -7.35 -4.15 -1.10
C GLY A 197 -8.51 -4.14 -2.11
N VAL A 198 -9.75 -4.03 -1.63
CA VAL A 198 -10.95 -3.90 -2.49
C VAL A 198 -10.83 -2.69 -3.40
N LEU A 199 -10.53 -1.51 -2.86
CA LEU A 199 -10.40 -0.30 -3.65
C LEU A 199 -9.30 -0.45 -4.72
N SER A 200 -8.17 -1.06 -4.34
CA SER A 200 -7.07 -1.35 -5.25
C SER A 200 -7.48 -2.27 -6.40
N ILE A 201 -8.23 -3.35 -6.12
CA ILE A 201 -8.75 -4.28 -7.14
C ILE A 201 -9.63 -3.52 -8.14
N LEU A 202 -10.56 -2.70 -7.65
CA LEU A 202 -11.50 -1.99 -8.52
C LEU A 202 -10.75 -1.10 -9.53
N TYR A 203 -9.74 -0.36 -9.07
CA TYR A 203 -8.88 0.43 -9.95
C TYR A 203 -8.00 -0.42 -10.86
N GLY A 204 -7.40 -1.50 -10.36
CA GLY A 204 -6.56 -2.41 -11.16
C GLY A 204 -7.33 -3.01 -12.33
N VAL A 205 -8.54 -3.53 -12.09
CA VAL A 205 -9.43 -4.10 -13.11
C VAL A 205 -9.87 -3.02 -14.11
N LYS A 206 -10.34 -1.86 -13.62
CA LYS A 206 -10.74 -0.73 -14.47
C LYS A 206 -9.60 -0.30 -15.39
N ASN A 207 -8.40 -0.12 -14.84
CA ASN A 207 -7.24 0.39 -15.57
C ASN A 207 -6.64 -0.65 -16.53
N ALA A 208 -6.82 -1.94 -16.23
CA ALA A 208 -6.50 -3.02 -17.17
C ALA A 208 -7.51 -3.13 -18.32
N GLY A 209 -8.71 -2.56 -18.16
CA GLY A 209 -9.77 -2.59 -19.18
C GLY A 209 -10.33 -3.99 -19.41
N ILE A 210 -10.38 -4.81 -18.36
CA ILE A 210 -10.88 -6.20 -18.40
C ILE A 210 -12.21 -6.34 -17.67
N ASP A 211 -12.93 -7.43 -17.92
CA ASP A 211 -14.09 -7.78 -17.12
C ASP A 211 -13.64 -8.33 -15.74
N LYS A 212 -14.45 -8.12 -14.69
CA LYS A 212 -14.18 -8.68 -13.37
C LYS A 212 -14.08 -10.21 -13.40
N ASP A 213 -14.89 -10.84 -14.24
CA ASP A 213 -14.92 -12.29 -14.42
C ASP A 213 -13.74 -12.82 -15.24
N ASP A 214 -12.90 -11.95 -15.82
CA ASP A 214 -11.66 -12.38 -16.47
C ASP A 214 -10.57 -12.74 -15.44
N VAL A 215 -10.66 -12.22 -14.20
CA VAL A 215 -9.70 -12.52 -13.14
C VAL A 215 -10.00 -13.90 -12.54
N GLU A 216 -9.05 -14.83 -12.67
CA GLU A 216 -9.19 -16.22 -12.22
C GLU A 216 -8.45 -16.52 -10.91
N TYR A 217 -7.46 -15.69 -10.55
CA TYR A 217 -6.69 -15.84 -9.32
C TYR A 217 -6.35 -14.49 -8.70
N VAL A 218 -6.33 -14.41 -7.37
CA VAL A 218 -5.85 -13.25 -6.62
C VAL A 218 -4.74 -13.68 -5.66
N ILE A 219 -3.63 -12.95 -5.66
CA ILE A 219 -2.55 -13.08 -4.68
C ILE A 219 -2.52 -11.83 -3.84
N ASP A 220 -2.80 -11.95 -2.55
CA ASP A 220 -2.59 -10.84 -1.61
C ASP A 220 -1.19 -10.93 -1.00
N CYS A 221 -0.48 -9.81 -0.93
CA CYS A 221 0.87 -9.74 -0.39
C CYS A 221 1.07 -8.59 0.59
N SER A 222 0.00 -8.19 1.27
CA SER A 222 0.08 -7.26 2.40
C SER A 222 0.89 -7.84 3.57
N GLU A 223 1.16 -7.02 4.59
CA GLU A 223 1.92 -7.43 5.76
C GLU A 223 1.09 -8.17 6.81
N GLU A 224 -0.22 -7.97 6.77
CA GLU A 224 -1.17 -8.50 7.74
C GLU A 224 -1.31 -10.01 7.60
N ALA A 225 -1.48 -10.67 8.73
CA ALA A 225 -1.85 -12.08 8.78
C ALA A 225 -3.20 -12.19 9.49
N CYS A 226 -4.20 -12.72 8.79
CA CYS A 226 -5.49 -13.01 9.40
C CYS A 226 -5.65 -14.50 9.70
N GLY A 227 -6.55 -14.81 10.63
CA GLY A 227 -6.81 -16.17 11.08
C GLY A 227 -7.31 -16.23 12.51
N ASP A 228 -7.69 -17.41 12.96
CA ASP A 228 -8.11 -17.67 14.33
C ASP A 228 -7.02 -18.44 15.10
N MET A 229 -7.33 -18.84 16.33
CA MET A 229 -6.47 -19.63 17.20
C MET A 229 -6.01 -20.96 16.58
N ASN A 230 -6.76 -21.49 15.60
CA ASN A 230 -6.51 -22.77 14.93
C ASN A 230 -5.76 -22.62 13.61
N GLN A 231 -5.88 -21.46 12.94
CA GLN A 231 -5.27 -21.18 11.63
C GLN A 231 -4.67 -19.77 11.57
N ARG A 232 -3.63 -19.53 12.37
CA ARG A 232 -2.93 -18.24 12.43
C ARG A 232 -2.17 -17.97 11.12
N GLY A 233 -2.60 -16.97 10.36
CA GLY A 233 -2.01 -16.65 9.05
C GLY A 233 -2.42 -17.60 7.93
N GLY A 234 -3.45 -18.42 8.15
CA GLY A 234 -4.11 -19.22 7.12
C GLY A 234 -5.39 -18.57 6.57
N GLY A 235 -5.78 -17.40 7.11
CA GLY A 235 -6.84 -16.59 6.53
C GLY A 235 -6.45 -16.08 5.14
N ASN A 236 -7.44 -15.74 4.33
CA ASN A 236 -7.27 -15.47 2.90
C ASN A 236 -7.79 -14.08 2.55
N PHE A 237 -6.93 -13.07 2.73
CA PHE A 237 -7.23 -11.69 2.36
C PHE A 237 -7.51 -11.56 0.86
N ALA A 238 -6.79 -12.31 0.02
CA ALA A 238 -6.98 -12.29 -1.42
C ALA A 238 -8.44 -12.57 -1.80
N LYS A 239 -9.01 -13.67 -1.29
CA LYS A 239 -10.40 -14.05 -1.54
C LYS A 239 -11.38 -13.12 -0.84
N ALA A 240 -11.07 -12.66 0.37
CA ALA A 240 -11.93 -11.75 1.09
C ALA A 240 -12.10 -10.42 0.33
N ALA A 241 -11.02 -9.84 -0.20
CA ALA A 241 -11.08 -8.64 -1.01
C ALA A 241 -11.75 -8.91 -2.38
N ALA A 242 -11.42 -10.03 -3.03
CA ALA A 242 -12.02 -10.44 -4.30
C ALA A 242 -13.55 -10.57 -4.23
N GLU A 243 -14.08 -11.08 -3.12
CA GLU A 243 -15.52 -11.21 -2.87
C GLU A 243 -16.23 -9.85 -2.95
N ILE A 244 -15.72 -8.85 -2.22
CA ILE A 244 -16.36 -7.52 -2.18
C ILE A 244 -16.17 -6.79 -3.51
N ALA A 245 -15.01 -6.96 -4.15
CA ALA A 245 -14.75 -6.37 -5.46
C ALA A 245 -15.59 -7.02 -6.59
N GLY A 246 -16.18 -8.19 -6.35
CA GLY A 246 -17.05 -8.90 -7.29
C GLY A 246 -16.30 -9.73 -8.33
N LEU A 247 -15.12 -10.27 -7.99
CA LEU A 247 -14.34 -11.17 -8.85
C LEU A 247 -14.87 -12.62 -8.74
N ASN A 248 -16.07 -12.87 -9.26
CA ASN A 248 -16.83 -14.10 -8.96
C ASN A 248 -16.17 -15.41 -9.42
N LYS A 249 -15.28 -15.35 -10.42
CA LYS A 249 -14.55 -16.51 -10.93
C LYS A 249 -13.17 -16.70 -10.32
N ALA A 250 -12.74 -15.79 -9.45
CA ALA A 250 -11.42 -15.85 -8.86
C ALA A 250 -11.37 -16.85 -7.70
N THR A 251 -10.28 -17.63 -7.65
CA THR A 251 -9.77 -18.18 -6.38
C THR A 251 -8.60 -17.32 -5.90
N GLY A 252 -7.96 -17.66 -4.78
CA GLY A 252 -6.81 -16.87 -4.33
C GLY A 252 -6.08 -17.45 -3.14
N SER A 253 -4.91 -16.88 -2.87
CA SER A 253 -4.03 -17.19 -1.74
C SER A 253 -3.23 -15.98 -1.32
N ASP A 254 -2.65 -16.05 -0.14
CA ASP A 254 -1.83 -14.98 0.40
C ASP A 254 -0.33 -15.35 0.32
N ALA A 255 0.52 -14.38 -0.03
CA ALA A 255 1.98 -14.50 -0.14
C ALA A 255 2.65 -13.49 0.81
N ARG A 256 3.10 -13.96 1.97
CA ARG A 256 3.68 -13.11 3.01
C ARG A 256 5.21 -13.05 2.90
N GLY A 257 5.76 -11.84 2.84
CA GLY A 257 7.19 -11.61 2.70
C GLY A 257 7.67 -10.25 3.22
N PHE A 258 6.89 -9.60 4.09
CA PHE A 258 7.15 -8.22 4.54
C PHE A 258 7.32 -7.27 3.33
N CYS A 259 8.27 -6.33 3.36
CA CYS A 259 8.56 -5.45 2.22
C CYS A 259 8.84 -6.21 0.90
N ALA A 260 9.30 -7.46 0.95
CA ALA A 260 9.57 -8.26 -0.25
C ALA A 260 8.33 -9.03 -0.76
N GLY A 261 7.22 -9.03 -0.02
CA GLY A 261 5.98 -9.72 -0.36
C GLY A 261 5.53 -9.48 -1.81
N PRO A 262 5.51 -8.23 -2.29
CA PRO A 262 5.07 -7.96 -3.65
C PRO A 262 6.00 -8.51 -4.74
N SER A 263 7.32 -8.54 -4.51
CA SER A 263 8.24 -9.20 -5.44
C SER A 263 7.96 -10.71 -5.53
N HIS A 264 7.70 -11.37 -4.40
CA HIS A 264 7.30 -12.79 -4.37
C HIS A 264 5.98 -13.01 -5.11
N ALA A 265 4.95 -12.23 -4.79
CA ALA A 265 3.63 -12.36 -5.41
C ALA A 265 3.62 -12.08 -6.91
N MET A 266 4.42 -11.10 -7.39
CA MET A 266 4.60 -10.86 -8.82
C MET A 266 5.27 -12.04 -9.54
N ILE A 267 6.29 -12.66 -8.93
CA ILE A 267 6.94 -13.85 -9.48
C ILE A 267 5.96 -15.03 -9.53
N GLU A 268 5.17 -15.22 -8.47
CA GLU A 268 4.14 -16.27 -8.41
C GLU A 268 3.06 -16.07 -9.48
N ALA A 269 2.49 -14.87 -9.58
CA ALA A 269 1.48 -14.54 -10.59
C ALA A 269 2.00 -14.76 -12.02
N ALA A 270 3.20 -14.24 -12.32
CA ALA A 270 3.82 -14.41 -13.61
C ALA A 270 4.10 -15.89 -13.93
N SER A 271 4.50 -16.67 -12.93
CA SER A 271 4.75 -18.11 -13.08
C SER A 271 3.46 -18.90 -13.32
N LEU A 272 2.39 -18.58 -12.59
CA LEU A 272 1.06 -19.20 -12.76
C LEU A 272 0.51 -18.96 -14.16
N VAL A 273 0.65 -17.74 -14.67
CA VAL A 273 0.24 -17.38 -16.02
C VAL A 273 1.12 -18.03 -17.08
N LYS A 274 2.45 -17.95 -16.94
CA LYS A 274 3.39 -18.57 -17.90
C LYS A 274 3.22 -20.09 -17.98
N ALA A 275 2.81 -20.75 -16.89
CA ALA A 275 2.51 -22.17 -16.84
C ALA A 275 1.15 -22.55 -17.47
N GLY A 276 0.26 -21.58 -17.70
CA GLY A 276 -1.10 -21.80 -18.20
C GLY A 276 -2.07 -22.34 -17.15
N ALA A 277 -1.74 -22.20 -15.86
CA ALA A 277 -2.65 -22.58 -14.77
C ALA A 277 -3.82 -21.60 -14.65
N PHE A 278 -3.55 -20.31 -14.89
CA PHE A 278 -4.51 -19.22 -14.93
C PHE A 278 -4.13 -18.26 -16.06
N LYS A 279 -5.10 -17.56 -16.62
CA LYS A 279 -4.91 -16.58 -17.70
C LYS A 279 -4.76 -15.16 -17.19
N CYS A 280 -5.37 -14.85 -16.07
CA CYS A 280 -5.33 -13.53 -15.46
C CYS A 280 -5.28 -13.65 -13.94
N VAL A 281 -4.26 -13.06 -13.34
CA VAL A 281 -3.96 -13.07 -11.92
C VAL A 281 -3.85 -11.62 -11.43
N ALA A 282 -4.60 -11.26 -10.40
CA ALA A 282 -4.44 -9.97 -9.72
C ALA A 282 -3.47 -10.14 -8.55
N VAL A 283 -2.44 -9.31 -8.49
CA VAL A 283 -1.55 -9.19 -7.31
C VAL A 283 -1.95 -7.94 -6.54
N ILE A 284 -2.31 -8.08 -5.28
CA ILE A 284 -2.83 -6.99 -4.45
C ILE A 284 -2.03 -6.81 -3.16
N GLY A 285 -2.02 -5.59 -2.63
CA GLY A 285 -1.55 -5.32 -1.28
C GLY A 285 -2.42 -4.24 -0.65
N GLY A 286 -3.05 -4.56 0.49
CA GLY A 286 -3.81 -3.62 1.31
C GLY A 286 -2.97 -2.98 2.42
N GLY A 287 -3.43 -1.84 2.92
CA GLY A 287 -2.71 -1.03 3.90
C GLY A 287 -2.72 -1.60 5.31
N CYS A 288 -1.74 -1.15 6.10
CA CYS A 288 -1.45 -1.61 7.46
C CYS A 288 -1.71 -0.50 8.49
N THR A 289 -2.68 -0.68 9.37
CA THR A 289 -2.94 0.30 10.44
C THR A 289 -1.79 0.41 11.42
N ALA A 290 -1.08 -0.69 11.70
CA ALA A 290 0.05 -0.70 12.60
C ALA A 290 1.21 0.22 12.15
N LYS A 291 1.31 0.54 10.85
CA LYS A 291 2.34 1.41 10.28
C LYS A 291 1.98 2.90 10.23
N LEU A 292 0.74 3.25 10.56
CA LEU A 292 0.33 4.65 10.61
C LEU A 292 1.11 5.39 11.71
N GLY A 293 1.63 6.56 11.36
CA GLY A 293 2.44 7.40 12.24
C GLY A 293 3.65 6.70 12.86
N MET A 294 4.22 5.66 12.23
CA MET A 294 5.35 4.89 12.77
C MET A 294 6.53 5.80 13.15
N ASN A 295 6.82 6.79 12.32
CA ASN A 295 7.85 7.82 12.51
C ASN A 295 7.31 9.12 13.13
N GLY A 296 6.06 9.13 13.60
CA GLY A 296 5.35 10.32 14.08
C GLY A 296 6.10 11.08 15.18
N LYS A 297 6.81 10.39 16.09
CA LYS A 297 7.66 11.03 17.11
C LYS A 297 8.70 11.96 16.49
N ASN A 298 9.43 11.46 15.48
CA ASN A 298 10.44 12.25 14.78
C ASN A 298 9.82 13.43 14.00
N HIS A 299 8.62 13.26 13.44
CA HIS A 299 7.92 14.34 12.77
C HIS A 299 7.50 15.44 13.74
N VAL A 300 6.86 15.09 14.86
CA VAL A 300 6.45 16.05 15.90
C VAL A 300 7.65 16.78 16.50
N GLU A 301 8.72 16.07 16.87
CA GLU A 301 9.95 16.67 17.40
C GLU A 301 10.59 17.69 16.45
N LYS A 302 10.38 17.51 15.14
CA LYS A 302 10.91 18.39 14.08
C LYS A 302 9.90 19.41 13.58
N ASN A 303 8.75 19.53 14.26
CA ASN A 303 7.65 20.40 13.88
C ASN A 303 7.15 20.16 12.44
N MET A 304 7.10 18.90 12.02
CA MET A 304 6.63 18.45 10.71
C MET A 304 5.22 17.85 10.82
N PRO A 305 4.43 17.85 9.73
CA PRO A 305 3.21 17.07 9.68
C PRO A 305 3.49 15.56 9.88
N ALA A 306 2.55 14.84 10.46
CA ALA A 306 2.61 13.38 10.58
C ALA A 306 2.24 12.74 9.23
N LEU A 307 3.23 12.54 8.37
CA LEU A 307 3.03 12.17 6.95
C LEU A 307 2.58 10.72 6.69
N GLU A 308 2.61 9.85 7.71
CA GLU A 308 2.16 8.45 7.64
C GLU A 308 0.70 8.32 8.07
N ASP A 309 -0.18 9.13 7.45
CA ASP A 309 -1.62 9.24 7.72
C ASP A 309 -2.48 8.65 6.60
N CYS A 310 -1.87 7.87 5.70
CA CYS A 310 -2.54 7.21 4.60
C CYS A 310 -2.35 5.70 4.68
N LEU A 311 -3.43 4.93 4.55
CA LEU A 311 -3.36 3.52 4.19
C LEU A 311 -3.21 3.41 2.68
N GLY A 312 -2.10 2.83 2.23
CA GLY A 312 -1.80 2.66 0.81
C GLY A 312 -2.29 1.31 0.33
N GLY A 313 -2.65 1.22 -0.94
CA GLY A 313 -2.96 -0.05 -1.56
C GLY A 313 -2.57 -0.09 -3.02
N PHE A 314 -2.31 -1.28 -3.53
CA PHE A 314 -2.07 -1.48 -4.95
C PHE A 314 -2.72 -2.76 -5.49
N CYS A 315 -2.94 -2.76 -6.80
CA CYS A 315 -3.29 -3.94 -7.59
C CYS A 315 -2.50 -3.93 -8.89
N VAL A 316 -1.91 -5.06 -9.28
CA VAL A 316 -1.30 -5.27 -10.59
C VAL A 316 -1.98 -6.46 -11.26
N ILE A 317 -2.50 -6.24 -12.47
CA ILE A 317 -3.12 -7.29 -13.28
C ILE A 317 -2.06 -7.93 -14.16
N VAL A 318 -1.77 -9.21 -13.92
CA VAL A 318 -0.84 -10.03 -14.71
C VAL A 318 -1.65 -10.98 -15.58
N SER A 319 -1.46 -10.94 -16.90
CA SER A 319 -2.24 -11.75 -17.84
C SER A 319 -1.40 -12.50 -18.86
N GLU A 320 -2.05 -13.40 -19.61
CA GLU A 320 -1.50 -13.91 -20.87
C GLU A 320 -1.08 -12.75 -21.77
N ASN A 321 0.00 -12.97 -22.50
CA ASN A 321 0.57 -11.96 -23.37
C ASN A 321 -0.34 -11.70 -24.57
N ASP A 322 -0.66 -10.42 -24.73
CA ASP A 322 -1.58 -9.87 -25.72
C ASP A 322 -0.85 -9.25 -26.93
N GLY A 323 0.48 -9.37 -26.97
CA GLY A 323 1.35 -8.81 -28.00
C GLY A 323 1.58 -7.29 -27.91
N VAL A 324 1.06 -6.61 -26.89
CA VAL A 324 1.15 -5.14 -26.74
C VAL A 324 1.59 -4.70 -25.35
N SER A 325 1.21 -5.42 -24.30
CA SER A 325 1.52 -5.09 -22.91
C SER A 325 2.96 -5.54 -22.56
N PRO A 326 3.64 -4.85 -21.62
CA PRO A 326 5.02 -5.18 -21.28
C PRO A 326 5.15 -6.56 -20.64
N GLU A 327 6.15 -7.32 -21.09
CA GLU A 327 6.42 -8.67 -20.63
C GLU A 327 7.18 -8.71 -19.30
N ILE A 328 6.81 -9.66 -18.43
CA ILE A 328 7.58 -10.01 -17.24
C ILE A 328 8.60 -11.09 -17.62
N ASN A 329 9.88 -10.73 -17.60
CA ASN A 329 10.96 -11.65 -17.92
C ASN A 329 11.42 -12.47 -16.70
N LEU A 330 10.86 -13.67 -16.53
CA LEU A 330 11.23 -14.61 -15.46
C LEU A 330 12.61 -15.30 -15.66
N ASP A 331 13.29 -15.07 -16.78
CA ASP A 331 14.62 -15.64 -17.02
C ASP A 331 15.72 -14.80 -16.33
N ILE A 332 15.41 -13.56 -15.93
CA ILE A 332 16.32 -12.61 -15.25
C ILE A 332 15.90 -12.45 -13.76
N LEU A 333 15.72 -13.57 -13.06
CA LEU A 333 15.36 -13.54 -11.63
C LEU A 333 16.57 -13.52 -10.71
N GLY A 334 16.67 -12.46 -9.91
CA GLY A 334 17.57 -12.37 -8.76
C GLY A 334 17.13 -13.32 -7.64
N ARG A 335 18.10 -13.86 -6.89
CA ARG A 335 17.81 -14.78 -5.79
C ARG A 335 18.76 -14.56 -4.61
N HIS A 336 18.24 -13.97 -3.55
CA HIS A 336 18.91 -13.92 -2.25
C HIS A 336 18.74 -15.26 -1.53
N THR A 337 19.76 -16.11 -1.60
CA THR A 337 19.72 -17.44 -0.96
C THR A 337 20.11 -17.34 0.51
N VAL A 338 19.70 -18.30 1.33
CA VAL A 338 20.15 -18.42 2.74
C VAL A 338 21.69 -18.40 2.84
N GLY A 339 22.38 -19.01 1.87
CA GLY A 339 23.84 -19.03 1.81
C GLY A 339 24.50 -17.72 1.39
N THR A 340 23.76 -16.76 0.84
CA THR A 340 24.30 -15.46 0.40
C THR A 340 24.74 -14.58 1.59
N GLY A 341 24.10 -14.77 2.76
CA GLY A 341 24.30 -13.94 3.94
C GLY A 341 23.69 -12.54 3.79
N SER A 342 23.88 -11.68 4.79
CA SER A 342 23.23 -10.36 4.89
C SER A 342 24.13 -9.17 4.53
N ALA A 343 25.35 -9.41 4.05
CA ALA A 343 26.24 -8.33 3.65
C ALA A 343 25.64 -7.58 2.43
N PRO A 344 25.49 -6.23 2.46
CA PRO A 344 24.80 -5.49 1.40
C PRO A 344 25.33 -5.76 -0.02
N GLN A 345 26.65 -5.89 -0.18
CA GLN A 345 27.25 -6.23 -1.47
C GLN A 345 26.83 -7.61 -2.00
N ASN A 346 26.68 -8.58 -1.11
CA ASN A 346 26.26 -9.94 -1.49
C ASN A 346 24.77 -9.94 -1.88
N VAL A 347 23.95 -9.21 -1.13
CA VAL A 347 22.51 -9.07 -1.40
C VAL A 347 22.30 -8.45 -2.79
N ILE A 348 22.87 -7.26 -3.03
CA ILE A 348 22.76 -6.57 -4.33
C ILE A 348 23.40 -7.38 -5.46
N GLY A 349 24.52 -8.06 -5.21
CA GLY A 349 25.10 -9.01 -6.15
C GLY A 349 24.11 -10.08 -6.60
N SER A 350 23.49 -10.76 -5.63
CA SER A 350 22.57 -11.88 -5.90
C SER A 350 21.22 -11.47 -6.50
N LEU A 351 20.75 -10.25 -6.21
CA LEU A 351 19.46 -9.73 -6.65
C LEU A 351 19.54 -8.97 -7.97
N VAL A 352 20.67 -8.29 -8.25
CA VAL A 352 20.81 -7.42 -9.42
C VAL A 352 21.88 -7.94 -10.38
N ALA A 353 23.11 -8.10 -9.92
CA ALA A 353 24.23 -8.28 -10.86
C ALA A 353 24.34 -9.72 -11.41
N ASP A 354 24.11 -10.73 -10.58
CA ASP A 354 24.19 -12.14 -10.96
C ASP A 354 23.11 -12.55 -11.97
N PRO A 355 21.82 -12.17 -11.84
CA PRO A 355 20.83 -12.52 -12.86
C PRO A 355 21.07 -11.84 -14.21
N LEU A 356 21.59 -10.61 -14.23
CA LEU A 356 21.94 -9.91 -15.46
C LEU A 356 23.13 -10.59 -16.16
N GLU A 357 24.20 -10.88 -15.41
CA GLU A 357 25.40 -11.52 -15.95
C GLU A 357 25.10 -12.91 -16.55
N ARG A 358 24.26 -13.72 -15.88
CA ARG A 358 23.83 -15.02 -16.42
C ARG A 358 23.08 -14.92 -17.75
N ASN A 359 22.52 -13.76 -18.05
CA ASN A 359 21.79 -13.47 -19.28
C ASN A 359 22.58 -12.57 -20.25
N GLY A 360 23.88 -12.35 -19.98
CA GLY A 360 24.75 -11.55 -20.85
C GLY A 360 24.45 -10.04 -20.84
N MET A 361 23.75 -9.55 -19.82
CA MET A 361 23.41 -8.13 -19.64
C MET A 361 24.30 -7.47 -18.59
N LYS A 362 24.49 -6.17 -18.74
CA LYS A 362 25.16 -5.28 -17.78
C LYS A 362 24.15 -4.61 -16.87
N ILE A 363 24.63 -4.12 -15.72
CA ILE A 363 23.82 -3.26 -14.85
C ILE A 363 23.35 -2.00 -15.59
N THR A 364 24.15 -1.47 -16.51
CA THR A 364 23.83 -0.27 -17.31
C THR A 364 22.89 -0.54 -18.48
N ASP A 365 22.55 -1.81 -18.77
CA ASP A 365 21.55 -2.15 -19.80
C ASP A 365 20.11 -2.04 -19.28
N ILE A 366 19.91 -1.85 -17.97
CA ILE A 366 18.60 -1.65 -17.36
C ILE A 366 18.27 -0.17 -17.32
N ASP A 367 17.16 0.24 -17.96
CA ASP A 367 16.77 1.65 -18.04
C ASP A 367 16.44 2.23 -16.66
N LYS A 368 15.67 1.51 -15.83
CA LYS A 368 15.22 1.99 -14.52
C LYS A 368 15.27 0.89 -13.46
N TYR A 369 15.74 1.26 -12.27
CA TYR A 369 15.68 0.45 -11.05
C TYR A 369 14.63 1.02 -10.09
N SER A 370 13.70 0.16 -9.66
CA SER A 370 12.72 0.49 -8.62
C SER A 370 12.85 -0.48 -7.44
N PRO A 371 13.78 -0.21 -6.51
CA PRO A 371 14.01 -1.08 -5.34
C PRO A 371 13.01 -0.73 -4.23
N GLU A 372 13.37 0.20 -3.34
CA GLU A 372 12.52 0.72 -2.27
C GLU A 372 12.22 2.19 -2.53
N MET A 373 10.98 2.48 -2.93
CA MET A 373 10.46 3.79 -3.36
C MET A 373 9.97 4.65 -2.19
N GLN A 374 10.53 4.45 -0.99
CA GLN A 374 10.12 5.16 0.22
C GLN A 374 10.27 6.68 0.04
N ASN A 375 9.25 7.42 0.45
CA ASN A 375 9.25 8.87 0.39
C ASN A 375 10.30 9.47 1.36
N PRO A 376 11.27 10.27 0.86
CA PRO A 376 12.34 10.82 1.70
C PRO A 376 11.86 11.83 2.74
N ASP A 377 10.68 12.45 2.57
CA ASP A 377 10.10 13.31 3.61
C ASP A 377 9.72 12.52 4.87
N ILE A 378 9.45 11.22 4.74
CA ILE A 378 9.13 10.34 5.88
C ILE A 378 10.42 9.79 6.50
N THR A 379 11.35 9.34 5.65
CA THR A 379 12.51 8.56 6.11
C THR A 379 13.69 9.41 6.56
N LYS A 380 13.96 10.58 5.93
CA LYS A 380 15.08 11.46 6.33
C LYS A 380 14.90 11.99 7.75
N PRO A 381 13.72 12.48 8.17
CA PRO A 381 13.51 12.89 9.56
C PRO A 381 13.65 11.73 10.56
N ALA A 382 13.32 10.51 10.18
CA ALA A 382 13.52 9.33 11.04
C ALA A 382 14.98 8.84 11.12
N GLY A 383 15.91 9.44 10.36
CA GLY A 383 17.31 9.05 10.33
C GLY A 383 17.65 7.90 9.37
N ALA A 384 16.66 7.37 8.64
CA ALA A 384 16.87 6.35 7.61
C ALA A 384 17.45 6.93 6.30
N GLY A 385 17.38 8.25 6.12
CA GLY A 385 17.96 8.94 4.97
C GLY A 385 17.11 8.77 3.71
N ASP A 386 17.74 8.91 2.54
CA ASP A 386 17.10 8.73 1.24
C ASP A 386 17.27 7.28 0.77
N VAL A 387 16.28 6.44 1.05
CA VAL A 387 16.38 4.98 0.85
C VAL A 387 16.51 4.59 -0.63
N PRO A 388 15.71 5.12 -1.58
CA PRO A 388 15.92 4.86 -3.01
C PRO A 388 17.33 5.28 -3.45
N LEU A 389 17.78 6.49 -3.10
CA LEU A 389 19.10 6.98 -3.49
C LEU A 389 20.25 6.15 -2.93
N ALA A 390 20.13 5.66 -1.69
CA ALA A 390 21.11 4.76 -1.09
C ALA A 390 21.22 3.45 -1.89
N ASN A 391 20.09 2.88 -2.32
CA ASN A 391 20.07 1.69 -3.16
C ASN A 391 20.74 1.93 -4.53
N TYR A 392 20.44 3.04 -5.20
CA TYR A 392 21.08 3.37 -6.49
C TYR A 392 22.59 3.53 -6.37
N LYS A 393 23.07 4.15 -5.28
CA LYS A 393 24.52 4.26 -5.01
C LYS A 393 25.18 2.89 -4.85
N MET A 394 24.49 1.92 -4.21
CA MET A 394 25.01 0.56 -4.07
C MET A 394 25.05 -0.19 -5.40
N ILE A 395 24.00 -0.06 -6.23
CA ILE A 395 23.95 -0.65 -7.57
C ILE A 395 25.05 -0.04 -8.46
N ALA A 396 25.19 1.29 -8.47
CA ALA A 396 26.23 2.00 -9.22
C ALA A 396 27.64 1.58 -8.80
N ALA A 397 27.90 1.47 -7.48
CA ALA A 397 29.19 1.03 -6.98
C ALA A 397 29.52 -0.41 -7.42
N LEU A 398 28.51 -1.28 -7.50
CA LEU A 398 28.68 -2.63 -8.01
C LEU A 398 28.94 -2.65 -9.52
N ALA A 399 28.26 -1.80 -10.30
CA ALA A 399 28.52 -1.62 -11.74
C ALA A 399 29.97 -1.19 -12.01
N VAL A 400 30.49 -0.23 -11.23
CA VAL A 400 31.91 0.18 -11.32
C VAL A 400 32.85 -0.98 -10.99
N LYS A 401 32.52 -1.75 -9.94
CA LYS A 401 33.33 -2.91 -9.54
C LYS A 401 33.37 -4.00 -10.61
N LYS A 402 32.27 -4.20 -11.36
CA LYS A 402 32.20 -5.17 -12.47
C LYS A 402 32.77 -4.62 -13.80
N GLY A 403 32.99 -3.31 -13.91
CA GLY A 403 33.46 -2.67 -15.14
C GLY A 403 32.35 -2.28 -16.11
N ASP A 404 31.09 -2.32 -15.67
CA ASP A 404 29.91 -1.92 -16.46
C ASP A 404 29.73 -0.40 -16.52
N LEU A 405 30.31 0.32 -15.56
CA LEU A 405 30.22 1.77 -15.39
C LEU A 405 31.60 2.35 -15.06
N GLU A 406 31.97 3.49 -15.66
CA GLU A 406 33.20 4.18 -15.26
C GLU A 406 33.00 4.94 -13.94
N LYS A 407 34.05 5.01 -13.11
CA LYS A 407 33.98 5.68 -11.79
C LYS A 407 33.54 7.15 -11.87
N LYS A 408 33.84 7.84 -12.97
CA LYS A 408 33.46 9.25 -13.18
C LYS A 408 31.94 9.42 -13.38
N ASP A 409 31.24 8.39 -13.84
CA ASP A 409 29.82 8.41 -14.18
C ASP A 409 28.93 7.97 -12.99
N LEU A 410 29.55 7.54 -11.88
CA LEU A 410 28.85 7.08 -10.67
C LEU A 410 27.85 8.11 -10.12
N ALA A 411 28.18 9.41 -10.22
CA ALA A 411 27.30 10.48 -9.74
C ALA A 411 26.02 10.63 -10.58
N ASN A 412 26.04 10.22 -11.85
CA ASN A 412 24.91 10.33 -12.75
C ASN A 412 24.00 9.10 -12.71
N PHE A 413 24.47 7.95 -12.21
CA PHE A 413 23.71 6.70 -12.22
C PHE A 413 22.30 6.82 -11.64
N ALA A 414 22.14 7.50 -10.50
CA ALA A 414 20.81 7.67 -9.90
C ALA A 414 19.87 8.55 -10.73
N LYS A 415 20.41 9.48 -11.50
CA LYS A 415 19.64 10.32 -12.44
C LYS A 415 19.23 9.52 -13.66
N ASP A 416 20.16 8.75 -14.22
CA ASP A 416 19.96 8.04 -15.48
C ASP A 416 19.10 6.79 -15.26
N HIS A 417 19.42 6.00 -14.24
CA HIS A 417 18.83 4.68 -13.96
C HIS A 417 17.96 4.61 -12.69
N GLY A 418 17.89 5.68 -11.90
CA GLY A 418 17.08 5.74 -10.68
C GLY A 418 15.76 6.49 -10.84
N LEU A 419 15.01 6.54 -9.75
CA LEU A 419 13.71 7.20 -9.60
C LEU A 419 13.63 7.89 -8.23
N THR A 420 12.98 9.05 -8.16
CA THR A 420 12.71 9.71 -6.87
C THR A 420 11.69 8.90 -6.07
N GLY A 421 11.94 8.66 -4.78
CA GLY A 421 11.00 7.95 -3.90
C GLY A 421 9.76 8.80 -3.58
N PHE A 422 8.58 8.20 -3.66
CA PHE A 422 7.30 8.90 -3.46
C PHE A 422 6.25 8.10 -2.68
N ALA A 423 6.47 6.80 -2.49
CA ALA A 423 5.47 5.93 -1.90
C ALA A 423 5.39 6.11 -0.37
N PRO A 424 4.19 5.98 0.22
CA PRO A 424 4.03 6.00 1.67
C PRO A 424 4.73 4.82 2.33
N THR A 425 5.12 4.99 3.60
CA THR A 425 5.91 4.00 4.33
C THR A 425 5.02 2.95 5.01
N GLN A 426 4.50 2.02 4.22
CA GLN A 426 3.92 0.75 4.67
C GLN A 426 4.71 -0.34 3.99
N GLY A 427 5.55 -1.09 4.69
CA GLY A 427 6.71 -1.81 4.13
C GLY A 427 6.57 -2.45 2.73
N HIS A 428 5.46 -3.12 2.42
CA HIS A 428 5.17 -3.69 1.10
C HIS A 428 4.75 -2.66 0.04
N ILE A 429 4.12 -1.54 0.39
CA ILE A 429 3.71 -0.48 -0.55
C ILE A 429 4.89 0.18 -1.29
N PRO A 430 6.01 0.59 -0.67
CA PRO A 430 7.15 1.17 -1.37
C PRO A 430 8.05 0.13 -2.08
N SER A 431 7.66 -1.14 -2.16
CA SER A 431 8.53 -2.25 -2.67
C SER A 431 8.69 -2.31 -4.20
N GLY A 432 9.02 -1.19 -4.84
CA GLY A 432 9.26 -1.11 -6.28
C GLY A 432 8.00 -1.18 -7.15
N VAL A 433 6.96 -1.87 -6.66
CA VAL A 433 5.63 -1.95 -7.29
C VAL A 433 5.01 -0.59 -7.65
N PRO A 434 5.21 0.51 -6.91
CA PRO A 434 4.67 1.82 -7.31
C PRO A 434 5.12 2.31 -8.69
N TYR A 435 6.26 1.84 -9.20
CA TYR A 435 6.74 2.22 -10.54
C TYR A 435 6.13 1.37 -11.66
N VAL A 436 5.54 0.20 -11.36
CA VAL A 436 5.02 -0.74 -12.39
C VAL A 436 4.01 -0.08 -13.34
N GLY A 437 3.11 0.75 -12.82
CA GLY A 437 2.14 1.48 -13.62
C GLY A 437 2.79 2.48 -14.57
N PHE A 438 3.84 3.18 -14.14
CA PHE A 438 4.59 4.11 -14.97
C PHE A 438 5.43 3.38 -16.03
N ALA A 439 6.12 2.31 -15.64
CA ALA A 439 6.90 1.47 -16.56
C ALA A 439 6.05 0.92 -17.72
N ARG A 440 4.75 0.69 -17.50
CA ARG A 440 3.80 0.29 -18.55
C ARG A 440 3.48 1.41 -19.54
N LEU A 441 3.59 2.67 -19.16
CA LEU A 441 3.33 3.82 -20.03
C LEU A 441 4.56 4.22 -20.87
N ASP A 442 5.74 3.78 -20.46
CA ASP A 442 7.02 4.08 -21.12
C ASP A 442 7.26 3.23 -22.39
N ILE A 443 6.39 2.26 -22.68
CA ILE A 443 6.46 1.28 -23.78
C ILE A 443 5.24 1.42 -24.69
#